data_AF-A0A2D7HDK4-F1
#
_entry.id   AF-A0A2D7HDK4-F1
#
_cell.length_a   1.000
_cell.length_b   1.000
_cell.length_c   1.000
_cell.angle_alpha   90.00
_cell.angle_beta   90.00
_cell.angle_gamma   90.00
#
_symmetry.space_group_name_H-M   'P 1'
#
loop_
_entity.id
_entity.type
_entity.pdbx_description
1 polymer ?
#
loop_
_entity_poly.entity_id
_entity_poly.type
_entity_poly.pdbx_seq_one_letter_code
_entity_poly.pdbx_strand_id
1 'polypeptide(L)'
;MNNNLSDTEIQSTSPATPEPGPDASSSSDLHLDKYSDPRAKITRSGVLLGIGVVILGICGAGLSIYARKTKLEQTTKFWGAETITALQLAEKIELRPIGSSNFDPVDLSGTPSLGHLRHALLDDRGFDWNTESSGAASGMCQKPQEEGAISCVRLRFTDPTANRIGTIDLDLDLLGGWVGPSDGSKRVQATEWVRPKLTNYFQMIVNVERLRYDQRE
;
A
#
# COMPACT_ATOMS: atom_id res chain seq x y z
N MET A 1 10.48 -2.57 40.93
CA MET A 1 11.96 -2.59 41.03
C MET A 1 12.36 -4.00 41.37
N ASN A 2 12.98 -4.73 40.43
CA ASN A 2 13.75 -5.96 40.67
C ASN A 2 14.62 -6.17 39.43
N ASN A 3 15.84 -5.65 39.50
CA ASN A 3 16.92 -5.90 38.55
C ASN A 3 17.69 -7.11 39.06
N ASN A 4 17.85 -8.15 38.25
CA ASN A 4 18.90 -9.15 38.45
C ASN A 4 19.69 -9.26 37.15
N LEU A 5 20.72 -8.42 37.10
CA LEU A 5 21.90 -8.50 36.28
C LEU A 5 22.78 -9.57 36.95
N SER A 6 23.08 -10.68 36.28
CA SER A 6 24.10 -11.62 36.75
C SER A 6 25.36 -11.37 35.95
N ASP A 7 26.29 -10.73 36.64
CA ASP A 7 27.64 -10.43 36.23
C ASP A 7 28.49 -11.68 36.03
N THR A 8 29.21 -11.61 34.91
CA THR A 8 30.52 -12.16 34.61
C THR A 8 31.42 -12.37 35.84
N GLU A 9 31.80 -13.61 36.13
CA GLU A 9 32.95 -13.92 37.00
C GLU A 9 34.17 -14.26 36.15
N ILE A 10 35.19 -13.42 36.28
CA ILE A 10 36.57 -13.59 35.84
C ILE A 10 37.36 -14.09 37.05
N GLN A 11 38.03 -15.24 36.95
CA GLN A 11 39.11 -15.61 37.86
C GLN A 11 40.47 -15.61 37.14
N SER A 12 41.28 -14.60 37.48
CA SER A 12 42.75 -14.67 37.56
C SER A 12 43.12 -15.48 38.83
N THR A 13 44.27 -16.16 39.00
CA THR A 13 45.65 -15.72 38.76
C THR A 13 46.67 -16.87 39.01
N SER A 14 47.72 -16.94 38.17
CA SER A 14 49.16 -17.10 38.54
C SER A 14 49.80 -18.49 38.81
N PRO A 15 51.15 -18.63 38.75
CA PRO A 15 51.91 -18.91 37.51
C PRO A 15 52.96 -20.05 37.65
N ALA A 16 53.49 -20.56 36.54
CA ALA A 16 54.78 -21.26 36.53
C ALA A 16 55.48 -21.12 35.17
N THR A 17 56.60 -20.40 35.17
CA THR A 17 57.65 -20.33 34.12
C THR A 17 58.85 -21.08 34.70
N PRO A 18 59.57 -21.98 33.98
CA PRO A 18 60.58 -21.62 32.96
C PRO A 18 60.67 -22.66 31.80
N GLU A 19 61.34 -22.54 30.65
CA GLU A 19 62.30 -21.61 30.02
C GLU A 19 62.35 -21.98 28.48
N PRO A 20 63.23 -21.41 27.63
CA PRO A 20 62.89 -20.94 26.29
C PRO A 20 63.11 -21.96 25.17
N GLY A 21 62.17 -22.00 24.22
CA GLY A 21 62.38 -22.59 22.90
C GLY A 21 62.32 -21.47 21.85
N PRO A 22 63.32 -21.34 20.96
CA PRO A 22 63.22 -20.41 19.84
C PRO A 22 62.17 -20.96 18.89
N ASP A 23 61.26 -20.12 18.45
CA ASP A 23 60.81 -20.03 17.05
C ASP A 23 59.61 -19.08 17.00
N ALA A 24 59.99 -17.80 16.93
CA ALA A 24 59.12 -16.76 16.46
C ALA A 24 58.81 -17.00 14.98
N SER A 25 57.70 -17.67 14.67
CA SER A 25 56.96 -17.50 13.41
C SER A 25 55.78 -18.46 13.32
N SER A 26 54.56 -18.07 13.72
CA SER A 26 53.33 -18.59 13.07
C SER A 26 52.02 -17.96 13.55
N SER A 27 51.96 -16.67 13.92
CA SER A 27 50.67 -16.06 14.31
C SER A 27 50.08 -15.13 13.24
N SER A 28 50.59 -15.17 12.01
CA SER A 28 50.19 -14.24 10.95
C SER A 28 49.25 -14.82 9.89
N ASP A 29 48.89 -16.11 9.94
CA ASP A 29 48.23 -16.79 8.81
C ASP A 29 46.92 -17.51 9.13
N LEU A 30 46.29 -17.29 10.29
CA LEU A 30 45.03 -17.99 10.63
C LEU A 30 43.77 -17.44 9.93
N HIS A 31 43.90 -16.43 9.06
CA HIS A 31 42.76 -15.77 8.44
C HIS A 31 42.86 -15.53 6.92
N LEU A 32 43.88 -16.06 6.22
CA LEU A 32 43.93 -15.98 4.75
C LEU A 32 43.22 -17.15 4.05
N ASP A 33 43.08 -18.30 4.70
CA ASP A 33 42.58 -19.53 4.06
C ASP A 33 41.05 -19.61 3.91
N LYS A 34 40.33 -18.58 4.39
CA LYS A 34 38.87 -18.62 4.44
C LYS A 34 38.21 -18.33 3.09
N TYR A 35 38.92 -17.85 2.07
CA TYR A 35 38.32 -17.59 0.75
C TYR A 35 39.26 -17.88 -0.42
N SER A 36 38.80 -18.77 -1.30
CA SER A 36 39.32 -19.12 -2.64
C SER A 36 40.17 -20.39 -2.70
N ASP A 37 39.52 -21.56 -2.64
CA ASP A 37 40.12 -22.77 -3.20
C ASP A 37 40.16 -22.62 -4.74
N PRO A 38 41.36 -22.51 -5.37
CA PRO A 38 41.50 -22.34 -6.81
C PRO A 38 41.07 -23.58 -7.61
N ARG A 39 40.62 -24.65 -6.93
CA ARG A 39 40.16 -25.91 -7.53
C ARG A 39 38.65 -26.08 -7.54
N ALA A 40 37.86 -25.02 -7.31
CA ALA A 40 36.43 -25.01 -7.62
C ALA A 40 36.24 -25.17 -9.15
N LYS A 41 36.35 -26.42 -9.63
CA LYS A 41 36.14 -26.77 -11.03
C LYS A 41 34.66 -26.58 -11.30
N ILE A 42 34.34 -25.54 -12.05
CA ILE A 42 33.02 -25.31 -12.62
C ILE A 42 32.62 -26.59 -13.38
N THR A 43 31.83 -27.43 -12.73
CA THR A 43 31.33 -28.68 -13.28
C THR A 43 30.17 -28.33 -14.20
N ARG A 44 30.05 -29.00 -15.36
CA ARG A 44 28.93 -28.75 -16.30
C ARG A 44 27.57 -28.79 -15.60
N SER A 45 27.42 -29.67 -14.60
CA SER A 45 26.23 -29.76 -13.76
C SER A 45 25.98 -28.51 -12.90
N GLY A 46 27.03 -27.88 -12.38
CA GLY A 46 26.93 -26.62 -11.63
C GLY A 46 26.52 -25.43 -12.50
N VAL A 47 27.04 -25.37 -13.74
CA VAL A 47 26.59 -24.37 -14.74
C VAL A 47 25.12 -24.59 -15.12
N LEU A 48 24.72 -25.85 -15.34
CA LEU A 48 23.33 -26.21 -15.63
C LEU A 48 22.37 -25.84 -14.49
N LEU A 49 22.78 -26.08 -13.25
CA LEU A 49 22.00 -25.71 -12.06
C LEU A 49 21.89 -24.18 -11.94
N GLY A 50 22.99 -23.46 -12.18
CA GLY A 50 22.98 -21.99 -12.24
C GLY A 50 22.05 -21.44 -13.30
N ILE A 51 22.08 -21.98 -14.53
CA ILE A 51 21.16 -21.62 -15.61
C ILE A 51 19.71 -21.93 -15.21
N GLY A 52 19.47 -23.09 -14.59
CA GLY A 52 18.14 -23.49 -14.12
C GLY A 52 17.55 -22.50 -13.11
N VAL A 53 18.35 -22.04 -12.13
CA VAL A 53 17.92 -21.03 -11.16
C VAL A 53 17.63 -19.69 -11.83
N VAL A 54 18.46 -19.26 -12.80
CA VAL A 54 18.23 -18.02 -13.55
C VAL A 54 16.92 -18.08 -14.35
N ILE A 55 16.69 -19.18 -15.08
CA ILE A 55 15.45 -19.38 -15.85
C ILE A 55 14.25 -19.38 -14.90
N LEU A 56 14.32 -20.10 -13.79
CA LEU A 56 13.25 -20.12 -12.80
C LEU A 56 12.96 -18.72 -12.25
N GLY A 57 14.00 -17.93 -11.97
CA GLY A 57 13.88 -16.54 -11.54
C GLY A 57 13.17 -15.66 -12.57
N ILE A 58 13.53 -15.79 -13.85
CA ILE A 58 12.88 -15.05 -14.96
C ILE A 58 11.42 -15.47 -15.10
N CYS A 59 11.13 -16.78 -15.10
CA CYS A 59 9.76 -17.29 -15.18
C CYS A 59 8.92 -16.84 -13.97
N GLY A 60 9.47 -16.91 -12.76
CA GLY A 60 8.80 -16.45 -11.54
C GLY A 60 8.51 -14.96 -11.56
N ALA A 61 9.46 -14.13 -12.02
CA ALA A 61 9.25 -12.70 -12.22
C ALA A 61 8.16 -12.43 -13.26
N GLY A 62 8.20 -13.11 -14.40
CA GLY A 62 7.21 -13.00 -15.47
C GLY A 62 5.79 -13.34 -14.99
N LEU A 63 5.63 -14.48 -14.30
CA LEU A 63 4.35 -14.89 -13.72
C LEU A 63 3.86 -13.90 -12.65
N SER A 64 4.75 -13.39 -11.80
CA SER A 64 4.40 -12.37 -10.79
C SER A 64 3.88 -11.08 -11.42
N ILE A 65 4.52 -10.61 -12.50
CA ILE A 65 4.08 -9.39 -13.20
C ILE A 65 2.75 -9.64 -13.89
N TYR A 66 2.60 -10.77 -14.59
CA TYR A 66 1.37 -11.13 -15.29
C TYR A 66 0.17 -11.19 -14.33
N ALA A 67 0.32 -11.89 -13.19
CA ALA A 67 -0.74 -12.02 -12.19
C ALA A 67 -1.11 -10.69 -11.50
N ARG A 68 -0.22 -9.69 -11.47
CA ARG A 68 -0.55 -8.34 -11.01
C ARG A 68 -1.25 -7.53 -12.10
N LYS A 69 -0.82 -7.67 -13.35
CA LYS A 69 -1.38 -6.93 -14.49
C LYS A 69 -2.85 -7.30 -14.74
N THR A 70 -3.20 -8.58 -14.63
CA THR A 70 -4.59 -9.06 -14.76
C THR A 70 -5.52 -8.54 -13.67
N LYS A 71 -4.97 -8.02 -12.56
CA LYS A 71 -5.76 -7.44 -11.45
C LYS A 71 -5.95 -5.94 -11.55
N LEU A 72 -5.45 -5.30 -12.61
CA LEU A 72 -5.61 -3.86 -12.82
C LEU A 72 -6.22 -3.54 -14.19
N GLU A 73 -6.56 -4.55 -14.99
CA GLU A 73 -6.94 -4.34 -16.39
C GLU A 73 -8.31 -3.66 -16.49
N GLN A 74 -9.28 -4.14 -15.70
CA GLN A 74 -10.64 -3.59 -15.72
C GLN A 74 -10.69 -2.21 -15.08
N THR A 75 -10.03 -2.04 -13.95
CA THR A 75 -9.94 -0.75 -13.25
C THR A 75 -9.18 0.28 -14.08
N THR A 76 -8.15 -0.13 -14.83
CA THR A 76 -7.44 0.77 -15.75
C THR A 76 -8.31 1.21 -16.92
N LYS A 77 -9.08 0.30 -17.50
CA LYS A 77 -10.03 0.62 -18.56
C LYS A 77 -11.18 1.52 -18.05
N PHE A 78 -11.65 1.24 -16.83
CA PHE A 78 -12.75 1.98 -16.21
C PHE A 78 -12.34 3.39 -15.82
N TRP A 79 -11.24 3.59 -15.09
CA TRP A 79 -10.84 4.93 -14.67
C TRP A 79 -10.17 5.76 -15.76
N GLY A 80 -9.45 5.11 -16.68
CA GLY A 80 -8.57 5.79 -17.63
C GLY A 80 -7.26 6.26 -16.99
N ALA A 81 -6.31 6.63 -17.86
CA ALA A 81 -4.95 6.97 -17.43
C ALA A 81 -4.89 8.21 -16.53
N GLU A 82 -5.70 9.24 -16.81
CA GLU A 82 -5.71 10.49 -16.05
C GLU A 82 -6.19 10.28 -14.61
N THR A 83 -7.31 9.57 -14.44
CA THR A 83 -7.85 9.25 -13.11
C THR A 83 -6.93 8.35 -12.31
N ILE A 84 -6.29 7.34 -12.94
CA ILE A 84 -5.28 6.52 -12.25
C ILE A 84 -4.11 7.38 -11.79
N THR A 85 -3.62 8.26 -12.65
CA THR A 85 -2.52 9.18 -12.33
C THR A 85 -2.92 10.07 -11.15
N ALA A 86 -4.15 10.59 -11.14
CA ALA A 86 -4.68 11.35 -10.02
C ALA A 86 -4.77 10.51 -8.73
N LEU A 87 -5.29 9.30 -8.79
CA LEU A 87 -5.35 8.39 -7.64
C LEU A 87 -3.97 8.08 -7.06
N GLN A 88 -2.93 8.01 -7.89
CA GLN A 88 -1.57 7.70 -7.46
C GLN A 88 -0.77 8.94 -7.01
N LEU A 89 -0.90 10.07 -7.70
CA LEU A 89 0.00 11.21 -7.57
C LEU A 89 -0.63 12.46 -6.97
N ALA A 90 -1.95 12.53 -6.81
CA ALA A 90 -2.61 13.71 -6.26
C ALA A 90 -2.01 14.08 -4.90
N GLU A 91 -1.59 15.33 -4.79
CA GLU A 91 -1.09 15.92 -3.56
C GLU A 91 -2.24 16.15 -2.58
N LYS A 92 -3.34 16.70 -3.08
CA LYS A 92 -4.52 17.03 -2.28
C LYS A 92 -5.73 16.19 -2.66
N ILE A 93 -6.35 15.58 -1.66
CA ILE A 93 -7.59 14.81 -1.79
C ILE A 93 -8.61 15.36 -0.81
N GLU A 94 -9.71 15.90 -1.32
CA GLU A 94 -10.80 16.45 -0.52
C GLU A 94 -12.04 15.57 -0.62
N LEU A 95 -12.66 15.29 0.52
CA LEU A 95 -13.98 14.69 0.61
C LEU A 95 -15.02 15.79 0.68
N ARG A 96 -15.96 15.80 -0.26
CA ARG A 96 -17.04 16.80 -0.33
C ARG A 96 -18.41 16.12 -0.22
N PRO A 97 -19.38 16.74 0.47
CA PRO A 97 -20.75 16.24 0.48
C PRO A 97 -21.36 16.40 -0.92
N ILE A 98 -22.16 15.43 -1.34
CA ILE A 98 -23.04 15.54 -2.51
C ILE A 98 -24.40 14.90 -2.22
N GLY A 99 -25.42 15.27 -3.00
CA GLY A 99 -26.76 14.74 -2.84
C GLY A 99 -27.40 15.16 -1.51
N SER A 100 -27.79 14.18 -0.69
CA SER A 100 -28.48 14.38 0.59
C SER A 100 -27.55 14.41 1.80
N SER A 101 -26.24 14.24 1.60
CA SER A 101 -25.25 14.29 2.69
C SER A 101 -24.91 15.74 3.05
N ASN A 102 -24.76 16.02 4.34
CA ASN A 102 -24.45 17.36 4.85
C ASN A 102 -23.28 17.32 5.83
N PHE A 103 -22.10 17.76 5.42
CA PHE A 103 -20.90 17.90 6.25
C PHE A 103 -19.92 18.85 5.56
N ASP A 104 -19.03 19.50 6.32
CA ASP A 104 -18.03 20.39 5.72
C ASP A 104 -16.98 19.61 4.93
N PRO A 105 -16.44 20.16 3.82
CA PRO A 105 -15.37 19.52 3.07
C PRO A 105 -14.20 19.12 3.98
N VAL A 106 -13.80 17.85 3.89
CA VAL A 106 -12.72 17.28 4.71
C VAL A 106 -11.48 17.05 3.85
N ASP A 107 -10.33 17.55 4.29
CA ASP A 107 -9.04 17.22 3.67
C ASP A 107 -8.56 15.83 4.11
N LEU A 108 -8.41 14.92 3.14
CA LEU A 108 -7.94 13.54 3.36
C LEU A 108 -6.43 13.38 3.18
N SER A 109 -5.73 14.39 2.69
CA SER A 109 -4.34 14.29 2.20
C SER A 109 -3.35 13.85 3.28
N GLY A 110 -3.60 14.24 4.52
CA GLY A 110 -2.79 13.86 5.69
C GLY A 110 -3.29 12.63 6.46
N THR A 111 -4.34 11.96 5.99
CA THR A 111 -4.94 10.83 6.74
C THR A 111 -4.11 9.55 6.54
N PRO A 112 -3.78 8.80 7.62
CA PRO A 112 -2.96 7.58 7.51
C PRO A 112 -3.65 6.48 6.69
N SER A 113 -4.97 6.55 6.55
CA SER A 113 -5.81 5.57 5.87
C SER A 113 -5.96 5.84 4.36
N LEU A 114 -5.43 6.94 3.84
CA LEU A 114 -5.54 7.33 2.42
C LEU A 114 -4.95 6.29 1.46
N GLY A 115 -3.84 5.64 1.85
CA GLY A 115 -3.24 4.56 1.07
C GLY A 115 -4.20 3.37 0.88
N HIS A 116 -5.01 3.07 1.89
CA HIS A 116 -6.02 2.00 1.81
C HIS A 116 -7.16 2.40 0.88
N LEU A 117 -7.61 3.66 0.94
CA LEU A 117 -8.63 4.17 0.02
C LEU A 117 -8.15 4.10 -1.43
N ARG A 118 -6.93 4.59 -1.71
CA ARG A 118 -6.32 4.51 -3.04
C ARG A 118 -6.25 3.07 -3.54
N HIS A 119 -5.80 2.15 -2.69
CA HIS A 119 -5.75 0.73 -3.05
C HIS A 119 -7.14 0.16 -3.33
N ALA A 120 -8.14 0.47 -2.50
CA ALA A 120 -9.51 0.01 -2.67
C ALA A 120 -10.15 0.51 -3.97
N LEU A 121 -9.84 1.73 -4.40
CA LEU A 121 -10.33 2.30 -5.66
C LEU A 121 -9.59 1.76 -6.90
N LEU A 122 -8.38 1.22 -6.73
CA LEU A 122 -7.53 0.72 -7.82
C LEU A 122 -7.55 -0.81 -7.99
N ASP A 123 -8.05 -1.57 -7.00
CA ASP A 123 -8.08 -3.03 -7.05
C ASP A 123 -9.28 -3.54 -7.88
N ASP A 124 -9.01 -4.32 -8.94
CA ASP A 124 -10.07 -4.90 -9.79
C ASP A 124 -11.08 -5.70 -8.96
N ARG A 125 -10.63 -6.36 -7.90
CA ARG A 125 -11.50 -7.24 -7.08
C ARG A 125 -12.48 -6.46 -6.22
N GLY A 126 -12.33 -5.14 -6.13
CA GLY A 126 -13.20 -4.29 -5.34
C GLY A 126 -14.56 -4.06 -5.98
N PHE A 127 -14.71 -4.34 -7.28
CA PHE A 127 -15.89 -3.98 -8.06
C PHE A 127 -16.53 -5.20 -8.74
N ASP A 128 -17.85 -5.15 -8.92
CA ASP A 128 -18.58 -6.09 -9.76
C ASP A 128 -18.70 -5.52 -11.18
N TRP A 129 -17.76 -5.91 -12.03
CA TRP A 129 -17.66 -5.41 -13.40
C TRP A 129 -18.84 -5.76 -14.31
N ASN A 130 -19.70 -6.72 -13.91
CA ASN A 130 -20.93 -7.01 -14.65
C ASN A 130 -22.00 -5.93 -14.46
N THR A 131 -21.82 -5.04 -13.48
CA THR A 131 -22.71 -3.92 -13.18
C THR A 131 -22.30 -2.61 -13.86
N GLU A 132 -21.19 -2.61 -14.63
CA GLU A 132 -20.73 -1.41 -15.34
C GLU A 132 -21.85 -0.88 -16.25
N SER A 133 -22.22 0.38 -16.03
CA SER A 133 -23.27 1.06 -16.79
C SER A 133 -22.92 2.52 -17.03
N SER A 134 -23.59 3.15 -17.99
CA SER A 134 -23.47 4.58 -18.21
C SER A 134 -24.22 5.38 -17.15
N GLY A 135 -23.79 6.62 -16.93
CA GLY A 135 -24.39 7.56 -15.99
C GLY A 135 -23.55 7.78 -14.74
N ALA A 136 -23.83 8.88 -14.03
CA ALA A 136 -23.12 9.25 -12.83
C ALA A 136 -23.51 8.38 -11.63
N ALA A 137 -22.53 8.07 -10.78
CA ALA A 137 -22.77 7.44 -9.48
C ALA A 137 -23.63 8.34 -8.57
N SER A 138 -23.50 9.67 -8.69
CA SER A 138 -24.36 10.62 -7.98
C SER A 138 -25.86 10.49 -8.32
N GLY A 139 -26.20 9.96 -9.49
CA GLY A 139 -27.60 9.65 -9.85
C GLY A 139 -28.18 8.47 -9.07
N MET A 140 -27.35 7.67 -8.39
CA MET A 140 -27.78 6.55 -7.53
C MET A 140 -27.92 6.95 -6.07
N CYS A 141 -27.62 8.21 -5.74
CA CYS A 141 -27.64 8.71 -4.37
C CYS A 141 -29.03 8.65 -3.76
N GLN A 142 -29.17 7.85 -2.70
CA GLN A 142 -30.39 7.78 -1.91
C GLN A 142 -30.28 8.64 -0.66
N LYS A 143 -31.44 9.04 -0.12
CA LYS A 143 -31.49 9.70 1.18
C LYS A 143 -31.18 8.65 2.27
N PRO A 144 -30.24 8.92 3.19
CA PRO A 144 -29.98 8.01 4.30
C PRO A 144 -31.22 7.89 5.19
N GLN A 145 -31.46 6.71 5.75
CA GLN A 145 -32.59 6.46 6.66
C GLN A 145 -32.34 7.04 8.05
N GLU A 146 -31.07 7.08 8.48
CA GLU A 146 -30.64 7.65 9.76
C GLU A 146 -30.23 9.10 9.60
N GLU A 147 -30.67 9.96 10.52
CA GLU A 147 -30.25 11.35 10.58
C GLU A 147 -28.75 11.44 10.91
N GLY A 148 -28.01 12.22 10.10
CA GLY A 148 -26.57 12.43 10.27
C GLY A 148 -25.67 11.40 9.57
N ALA A 149 -26.22 10.30 9.06
CA ALA A 149 -25.47 9.35 8.24
C ALA A 149 -25.15 9.93 6.86
N ILE A 150 -23.96 9.62 6.34
CA ILE A 150 -23.58 9.98 4.98
C ILE A 150 -24.04 8.90 4.01
N SER A 151 -24.62 9.33 2.89
CA SER A 151 -25.08 8.44 1.81
C SER A 151 -24.25 8.60 0.55
N CYS A 152 -23.74 9.81 0.27
CA CYS A 152 -22.98 10.08 -0.92
C CYS A 152 -21.87 11.10 -0.68
N VAL A 153 -20.76 10.86 -1.36
CA VAL A 153 -19.56 11.67 -1.24
C VAL A 153 -18.91 11.86 -2.58
N ARG A 154 -18.24 13.00 -2.74
CA ARG A 154 -17.35 13.28 -3.86
C ARG A 154 -15.92 13.34 -3.37
N LEU A 155 -15.04 12.60 -4.04
CA LEU A 155 -13.60 12.73 -3.86
C LEU A 155 -13.06 13.65 -4.95
N ARG A 156 -12.46 14.76 -4.53
CA ARG A 156 -11.77 15.69 -5.41
C ARG A 156 -10.26 15.51 -5.27
N PHE A 157 -9.60 15.23 -6.38
CA PHE A 157 -8.15 15.06 -6.48
C PHE A 157 -7.55 16.27 -7.19
N THR A 158 -6.54 16.87 -6.57
CA THR A 158 -5.82 18.04 -7.10
C THR A 158 -4.33 17.97 -6.81
N ASP A 159 -3.53 18.67 -7.60
CA ASP A 159 -2.07 18.77 -7.44
C ASP A 159 -1.67 20.25 -7.57
N PRO A 160 -2.02 21.08 -6.57
CA PRO A 160 -1.90 22.54 -6.68
C PRO A 160 -0.45 23.01 -6.82
N THR A 161 0.51 22.27 -6.27
CA THR A 161 1.92 22.66 -6.30
C THR A 161 2.57 22.28 -7.62
N ALA A 162 2.47 21.01 -8.02
CA ALA A 162 3.21 20.50 -9.19
C ALA A 162 2.41 20.53 -10.49
N ASN A 163 1.09 20.75 -10.44
CA ASN A 163 0.19 20.88 -11.60
C ASN A 163 0.33 19.74 -12.63
N ARG A 164 0.64 18.52 -12.17
CA ARG A 164 0.85 17.34 -13.03
C ARG A 164 -0.47 16.71 -13.48
N ILE A 165 -1.54 16.95 -12.72
CA ILE A 165 -2.88 16.44 -12.97
C ILE A 165 -3.88 17.59 -12.95
N GLY A 166 -4.95 17.46 -13.75
CA GLY A 166 -6.12 18.32 -13.63
C GLY A 166 -6.90 18.06 -12.34
N THR A 167 -7.99 18.80 -12.15
CA THR A 167 -8.96 18.48 -11.09
C THR A 167 -9.79 17.28 -11.53
N ILE A 168 -9.69 16.17 -10.79
CA ILE A 168 -10.47 14.97 -11.04
C ILE A 168 -11.45 14.81 -9.89
N ASP A 169 -12.73 14.68 -10.22
CA ASP A 169 -13.80 14.45 -9.26
C ASP A 169 -14.37 13.03 -9.47
N LEU A 170 -14.49 12.26 -8.40
CA LEU A 170 -15.12 10.94 -8.37
C LEU A 170 -16.34 10.98 -7.45
N ASP A 171 -17.46 10.43 -7.91
CA ASP A 171 -18.71 10.33 -7.14
C ASP A 171 -18.86 8.92 -6.58
N LEU A 172 -19.28 8.83 -5.32
CA LEU A 172 -19.53 7.58 -4.61
C LEU A 172 -20.89 7.63 -3.91
N ASP A 173 -21.73 6.64 -4.20
CA ASP A 173 -22.91 6.28 -3.42
C ASP A 173 -22.52 5.17 -2.44
N LEU A 174 -22.56 5.50 -1.15
CA LEU A 174 -22.15 4.63 -0.05
C LEU A 174 -23.23 3.62 0.36
N LEU A 175 -24.50 3.84 -0.04
CA LEU A 175 -25.59 2.93 0.28
C LEU A 175 -25.69 1.80 -0.76
N GLY A 176 -25.81 2.17 -2.03
CA GLY A 176 -25.83 1.21 -3.14
C GLY A 176 -24.44 0.70 -3.50
N GLY A 177 -23.38 1.41 -3.12
CA GLY A 177 -21.99 1.06 -3.44
C GLY A 177 -21.57 1.47 -4.86
N TRP A 178 -22.27 2.41 -5.51
CA TRP A 178 -21.91 2.86 -6.85
C TRP A 178 -20.74 3.83 -6.81
N VAL A 179 -19.77 3.64 -7.71
CA VAL A 179 -18.58 4.48 -7.82
C VAL A 179 -18.36 4.80 -9.30
N GLY A 180 -17.95 6.04 -9.60
CA GLY A 180 -17.61 6.44 -10.95
C GLY A 180 -17.08 7.86 -11.04
N PRO A 181 -16.57 8.28 -12.21
CA PRO A 181 -16.15 9.66 -12.41
C PRO A 181 -17.36 10.61 -12.34
N SER A 182 -17.16 11.82 -11.82
CA SER A 182 -18.23 12.81 -11.68
C SER A 182 -18.72 13.39 -13.01
N ASP A 183 -18.04 13.10 -14.13
CA ASP A 183 -18.47 13.45 -15.49
C ASP A 183 -19.70 12.65 -15.97
N GLY A 184 -20.07 11.59 -15.24
CA GLY A 184 -21.20 10.75 -15.55
C GLY A 184 -21.00 9.80 -16.74
N SER A 185 -19.76 9.63 -17.20
CA SER A 185 -19.43 8.75 -18.32
C SER A 185 -19.79 7.28 -18.03
N LYS A 186 -19.50 6.82 -16.81
CA LYS A 186 -19.71 5.44 -16.38
C LYS A 186 -19.74 5.31 -14.86
N ARG A 187 -20.30 4.20 -14.40
CA ARG A 187 -20.36 3.80 -12.99
C ARG A 187 -20.29 2.29 -12.87
N VAL A 188 -19.78 1.82 -11.73
CA VAL A 188 -19.70 0.40 -11.38
C VAL A 188 -20.04 0.23 -9.91
N GLN A 189 -20.61 -0.91 -9.54
CA GLN A 189 -20.92 -1.22 -8.15
C GLN A 189 -19.71 -1.86 -7.46
N ALA A 190 -19.41 -1.41 -6.25
CA ALA A 190 -18.48 -2.08 -5.36
C ALA A 190 -19.08 -3.41 -4.89
N THR A 191 -18.22 -4.42 -4.73
CA THR A 191 -18.63 -5.74 -4.24
C THR A 191 -19.23 -5.67 -2.84
N GLU A 192 -20.00 -6.69 -2.46
CA GLU A 192 -20.58 -6.84 -1.12
C GLU A 192 -19.54 -6.73 0.02
N TRP A 193 -18.29 -7.08 -0.25
CA TRP A 193 -17.18 -7.06 0.71
C TRP A 193 -16.49 -5.69 0.83
N VAL A 194 -16.46 -4.91 -0.25
CA VAL A 194 -15.79 -3.60 -0.27
C VAL A 194 -16.75 -2.47 0.10
N ARG A 195 -18.02 -2.56 -0.32
CA ARG A 195 -19.06 -1.59 0.00
C ARG A 195 -19.08 -1.19 1.49
N PRO A 196 -19.24 -2.11 2.46
CA PRO A 196 -19.29 -1.73 3.88
C PRO A 196 -17.98 -1.11 4.38
N LYS A 197 -16.83 -1.47 3.80
CA LYS A 197 -15.54 -0.89 4.17
C LYS A 197 -15.45 0.57 3.74
N LEU A 198 -15.90 0.89 2.52
CA LEU A 198 -15.97 2.27 2.03
C LEU A 198 -16.94 3.10 2.87
N THR A 199 -18.14 2.58 3.12
CA THR A 199 -19.15 3.26 3.96
C THR A 199 -18.59 3.58 5.34
N ASN A 200 -18.03 2.58 6.03
CA ASN A 200 -17.45 2.75 7.37
C ASN A 200 -16.25 3.71 7.36
N TYR A 201 -15.39 3.64 6.33
CA TYR A 201 -14.25 4.54 6.19
C TYR A 201 -14.70 6.00 6.15
N PHE A 202 -15.64 6.34 5.27
CA PHE A 202 -16.07 7.73 5.12
C PHE A 202 -16.87 8.21 6.33
N GLN A 203 -17.71 7.35 6.91
CA GLN A 203 -18.45 7.70 8.13
C GLN A 203 -17.49 8.03 9.28
N MET A 204 -16.45 7.20 9.47
CA MET A 204 -15.46 7.42 10.51
C MET A 204 -14.71 8.74 10.29
N ILE A 205 -14.25 9.02 9.07
CA ILE A 205 -13.53 10.25 8.76
C ILE A 205 -14.38 11.50 9.02
N VAL A 206 -15.63 11.51 8.53
CA VAL A 206 -16.53 12.66 8.73
C VAL A 206 -16.85 12.86 10.21
N ASN A 207 -17.06 11.77 10.96
CA ASN A 207 -17.34 11.86 12.40
C ASN A 207 -16.13 12.37 13.19
N VAL A 208 -14.91 11.93 12.86
CA VAL A 208 -13.69 12.38 13.53
C VAL A 208 -13.43 13.86 13.29
N GLU A 209 -13.65 14.35 12.07
CA GLU A 209 -13.47 15.78 11.78
C GLU A 209 -14.54 16.65 12.43
N ARG A 210 -15.80 16.20 12.47
CA ARG A 210 -16.85 16.88 13.26
C ARG A 210 -16.43 17.03 14.73
N LEU A 211 -15.98 15.96 15.36
CA LEU A 211 -15.50 16.00 16.75
C LEU A 211 -14.32 16.97 16.96
N ARG A 212 -13.39 17.04 16.00
CA ARG A 212 -12.27 17.99 16.08
C ARG A 212 -12.73 19.44 15.93
N TYR A 213 -13.74 19.69 15.12
CA TYR A 213 -14.32 21.01 14.94
C TYR A 213 -15.05 21.46 16.20
N ASP A 214 -15.93 20.61 16.74
CA ASP A 214 -16.71 20.89 17.96
C ASP A 214 -15.83 21.16 19.20
N GLN A 215 -14.60 20.61 19.22
CA GLN A 215 -13.64 20.84 20.32
C GLN A 215 -12.81 22.13 20.20
N ARG A 216 -12.89 22.82 19.06
CA ARG A 216 -12.17 24.10 18.83
C ARG A 216 -13.01 25.33 19.19
N GLU A 217 -14.32 25.17 19.30
CA GLU A 217 -15.27 26.19 19.76
C GLU A 217 -15.49 26.11 21.28
#